data_AF-A0A9E1ZWW4-F1
#
_entry.id   AF-A0A9E1ZWW4-F1
#
_cell.length_a   1.000
_cell.length_b   1.000
_cell.length_c   1.000
_cell.angle_alpha   90.00
_cell.angle_beta   90.00
_cell.angle_gamma   90.00
#
_symmetry.space_group_name_H-M   'P 1'
#
loop_
_entity.id
_entity.type
_entity.pdbx_description
1 polymer ?
#
loop_
_entity_poly.entity_id
_entity_poly.type
_entity_poly.pdbx_seq_one_letter_code
_entity_poly.pdbx_strand_id
1 'polypeptide(L)'
;MTRNKDFVPEEVIEKSIDVFLAKGYEATAIKDLVDATNVHPGSLYNEFGSKKEIYKQALEQFSKLSNFNLHLAKAEVAPPKATIEKLFFDLIESTSERGSVGNCLISKAAMEIGGVDEEITAWLEAVFEQSESLLCRLIERGQAAGEIASSCPPQELAQFLAVTVQGMQVMARFKLDKEKLRAIAKTALATLDQTD
;
A
#
# COMPACT_ATOMS: atom_id res chain seq x y z
N MET A 1 -27.42 -5.93 29.11
CA MET A 1 -27.08 -4.50 29.11
C MET A 1 -25.77 -4.34 28.38
N THR A 2 -25.80 -3.81 27.16
CA THR A 2 -24.61 -3.57 26.35
C THR A 2 -23.79 -2.49 27.05
N ARG A 3 -22.63 -2.85 27.57
CA ARG A 3 -21.71 -1.91 28.21
C ARG A 3 -21.35 -0.85 27.16
N ASN A 4 -21.63 0.42 27.47
CA ASN A 4 -21.32 1.53 26.58
C ASN A 4 -19.82 1.48 26.28
N LYS A 5 -19.44 1.39 25.00
CA LYS A 5 -18.03 1.35 24.63
C LYS A 5 -17.48 2.76 24.82
N ASP A 6 -16.48 2.92 25.69
CA ASP A 6 -15.79 4.20 25.92
C ASP A 6 -14.83 4.56 24.76
N PHE A 7 -14.85 3.81 23.65
CA PHE A 7 -13.98 4.00 22.49
C PHE A 7 -14.69 3.60 21.18
N VAL A 8 -14.21 4.16 20.07
CA VAL A 8 -14.66 3.86 18.70
C VAL A 8 -13.70 2.84 18.07
N PRO A 9 -14.15 1.64 17.67
CA PRO A 9 -13.27 0.60 17.14
C PRO A 9 -12.43 1.04 15.94
N GLU A 10 -13.00 1.85 15.05
CA GLU A 10 -12.33 2.36 13.85
C GLU A 10 -11.15 3.26 14.22
N GLU A 11 -11.29 4.14 15.23
CA GLU A 11 -10.19 4.98 15.71
C GLU A 11 -9.06 4.16 16.34
N VAL A 12 -9.39 3.02 16.95
CA VAL A 12 -8.39 2.09 17.50
C VAL A 12 -7.56 1.48 16.38
N ILE A 13 -8.20 1.05 15.29
CA ILE A 13 -7.48 0.50 14.14
C ILE A 13 -6.63 1.57 13.45
N GLU A 14 -7.15 2.79 13.26
CA GLU A 14 -6.37 3.91 12.69
C GLU A 14 -5.09 4.19 13.48
N LYS A 15 -5.19 4.28 14.80
CA LYS A 15 -4.01 4.48 15.67
C LYS A 15 -3.09 3.25 15.67
N SER A 16 -3.65 2.04 15.54
CA SER A 16 -2.87 0.81 15.47
C SER A 16 -2.05 0.74 14.18
N ILE A 17 -2.58 1.23 13.06
CA ILE A 17 -1.83 1.36 11.79
C ILE A 17 -0.54 2.13 12.03
N ASP A 18 -0.59 3.30 12.68
CA ASP A 18 0.60 4.12 12.94
C ASP A 18 1.66 3.37 13.76
N VAL A 19 1.24 2.60 14.77
CA VAL A 19 2.15 1.78 15.58
C VAL A 19 2.80 0.68 14.74
N PHE A 20 2.02 -0.05 13.94
CA PHE A 20 2.55 -1.12 13.09
C PHE A 20 3.44 -0.59 11.96
N LEU A 21 3.12 0.58 11.41
CA LEU A 21 3.97 1.27 10.45
C LEU A 21 5.34 1.58 11.07
N ALA A 22 5.35 2.16 12.28
CA ALA A 22 6.58 2.51 12.98
C ALA A 22 7.39 1.28 13.40
N LYS A 23 6.76 0.28 14.05
CA LYS A 23 7.47 -0.81 14.74
C LYS A 23 7.48 -2.12 13.96
N GLY A 24 6.36 -2.47 13.33
CA GLY A 24 6.17 -3.74 12.61
C GLY A 24 5.32 -4.69 13.42
N TYR A 25 4.85 -5.76 12.81
CA TYR A 25 4.01 -6.73 13.50
C TYR A 25 4.76 -7.36 14.68
N GLU A 26 5.97 -7.87 14.43
CA GLU A 26 6.75 -8.60 15.43
C GLU A 26 7.19 -7.71 16.60
N ALA A 27 7.73 -6.52 16.29
CA ALA A 27 8.22 -5.60 17.32
C ALA A 27 7.11 -4.79 18.04
N THR A 28 5.85 -4.93 17.62
CA THR A 28 4.70 -4.33 18.32
C THR A 28 4.23 -5.25 19.43
N ALA A 29 4.29 -4.76 20.66
CA ALA A 29 3.66 -5.35 21.82
C ALA A 29 2.25 -4.76 22.01
N ILE A 30 1.38 -5.50 22.68
CA ILE A 30 0.03 -5.02 23.03
C ILE A 30 0.08 -3.73 23.85
N LYS A 31 1.13 -3.55 24.67
CA LYS A 31 1.34 -2.31 25.41
C LYS A 31 1.47 -1.10 24.49
N ASP A 32 2.17 -1.23 23.36
CA ASP A 32 2.32 -0.12 22.41
C ASP A 32 0.96 0.28 21.80
N LEU A 33 0.09 -0.70 21.54
CA LEU A 33 -1.26 -0.47 21.03
C LEU A 33 -2.14 0.20 22.10
N VAL A 34 -2.02 -0.24 23.36
CA VAL A 34 -2.72 0.39 24.49
C VAL A 34 -2.28 1.83 24.66
N ASP A 35 -0.98 2.09 24.65
CA ASP A 35 -0.40 3.43 24.83
C ASP A 35 -0.82 4.36 23.68
N ALA A 36 -0.91 3.86 22.44
CA ALA A 36 -1.37 4.64 21.29
C ALA A 36 -2.88 4.90 21.29
N THR A 37 -3.68 3.91 21.68
CA THR A 37 -5.15 3.95 21.54
C THR A 37 -5.86 4.50 22.79
N ASN A 38 -5.17 4.54 23.94
CA ASN A 38 -5.73 4.78 25.26
C ASN A 38 -6.83 3.78 25.68
N VAL A 39 -6.90 2.60 25.04
CA VAL A 39 -7.86 1.55 25.36
C VAL A 39 -7.21 0.51 26.27
N HIS A 40 -7.88 0.19 27.39
CA HIS A 40 -7.39 -0.80 28.34
C HIS A 40 -7.18 -2.18 27.67
N PRO A 41 -6.10 -2.93 27.98
CA PRO A 41 -5.77 -4.19 27.31
C PRO A 41 -6.93 -5.20 27.24
N GLY A 42 -7.66 -5.37 28.35
CA GLY A 42 -8.82 -6.26 28.39
C GLY A 42 -9.95 -5.87 27.43
N SER A 43 -10.14 -4.57 27.18
CA SER A 43 -11.13 -4.09 26.21
C SER A 43 -10.67 -4.32 24.77
N LEU A 44 -9.37 -4.16 24.49
CA LEU A 44 -8.79 -4.49 23.18
C LEU A 44 -8.97 -5.99 22.86
N TYR A 45 -8.63 -6.87 23.80
CA TYR A 45 -8.80 -8.31 23.58
C TYR A 45 -10.27 -8.72 23.46
N ASN A 46 -11.16 -8.13 24.25
CA ASN A 46 -12.59 -8.42 24.16
C ASN A 46 -13.20 -7.98 22.82
N GLU A 47 -12.72 -6.87 22.26
CA GLU A 47 -13.25 -6.31 21.01
C GLU A 47 -12.63 -6.96 19.76
N PHE A 48 -11.30 -7.06 19.74
CA PHE A 48 -10.55 -7.44 18.54
C PHE A 48 -9.97 -8.85 18.63
N GLY A 49 -10.04 -9.52 19.79
CA GLY A 49 -9.58 -10.89 19.97
C GLY A 49 -8.07 -11.03 20.20
N SER A 50 -7.23 -10.58 19.27
CA SER A 50 -5.76 -10.74 19.37
C SER A 50 -4.96 -9.67 18.64
N LYS A 51 -3.63 -9.59 18.91
CA LYS A 51 -2.72 -8.73 18.12
C LYS A 51 -2.80 -9.05 16.62
N LYS A 52 -2.91 -10.33 16.25
CA LYS A 52 -3.03 -10.78 14.87
C LYS A 52 -4.30 -10.23 14.21
N GLU A 53 -5.42 -10.28 14.90
CA GLU A 53 -6.70 -9.77 14.37
C GLU A 53 -6.71 -8.24 14.26
N ILE A 54 -6.14 -7.52 15.23
CA ILE A 54 -5.94 -6.06 15.12
C ILE A 54 -5.06 -5.75 13.90
N TYR A 55 -3.99 -6.54 13.69
CA TYR A 55 -3.09 -6.36 12.56
C TYR A 55 -3.76 -6.61 11.21
N LYS A 56 -4.59 -7.64 11.09
CA LYS A 56 -5.38 -7.87 9.86
C LYS A 56 -6.33 -6.72 9.55
N GLN A 57 -7.07 -6.26 10.55
CA GLN A 57 -7.98 -5.12 10.37
C GLN A 57 -7.20 -3.85 9.99
N ALA A 58 -6.02 -3.64 10.58
CA ALA A 58 -5.12 -2.56 10.21
C ALA A 58 -4.63 -2.69 8.76
N LEU A 59 -4.27 -3.89 8.30
CA LEU A 59 -3.90 -4.18 6.91
C LEU A 59 -5.04 -3.88 5.92
N GLU A 60 -6.25 -4.36 6.24
CA GLU A 60 -7.44 -4.12 5.42
C GLU A 60 -7.80 -2.64 5.33
N GLN A 61 -7.77 -1.93 6.46
CA GLN A 61 -8.05 -0.50 6.48
C GLN A 61 -6.94 0.28 5.76
N PHE A 62 -5.67 -0.07 5.96
CA PHE A 62 -4.56 0.55 5.24
C PHE A 62 -4.66 0.34 3.73
N SER A 63 -5.03 -0.86 3.27
CA SER A 63 -5.21 -1.15 1.83
C SER A 63 -6.26 -0.25 1.19
N LYS A 64 -7.39 -0.01 1.88
CA LYS A 64 -8.47 0.91 1.44
C LYS A 64 -8.01 2.37 1.39
N LEU A 65 -7.13 2.77 2.31
CA LEU A 65 -6.58 4.13 2.38
C LEU A 65 -5.37 4.34 1.46
N SER A 66 -4.75 3.27 0.97
CA SER A 66 -3.54 3.37 0.16
C SER A 66 -3.81 4.10 -1.15
N ASN A 67 -2.99 5.12 -1.42
CA ASN A 67 -3.13 5.99 -2.60
C ASN A 67 -3.06 5.20 -3.92
N PHE A 68 -2.36 4.06 -3.93
CA PHE A 68 -2.20 3.20 -5.09
C PHE A 68 -3.55 2.61 -5.54
N ASN A 69 -4.23 1.87 -4.66
CA ASN A 69 -5.53 1.28 -4.97
C ASN A 69 -6.61 2.35 -5.18
N LEU A 70 -6.56 3.45 -4.43
CA LEU A 70 -7.53 4.54 -4.57
C LEU A 70 -7.40 5.28 -5.91
N HIS A 71 -6.18 5.54 -6.38
CA HIS A 71 -5.96 6.17 -7.69
C HIS A 71 -6.40 5.25 -8.82
N LEU A 72 -6.02 3.98 -8.76
CA LEU A 72 -6.39 2.99 -9.76
C LEU A 72 -7.90 2.76 -9.84
N ALA A 73 -8.59 2.70 -8.70
CA ALA A 73 -10.05 2.53 -8.66
C ALA A 73 -10.82 3.74 -9.21
N LYS A 74 -10.23 4.94 -9.21
CA LYS A 74 -10.84 6.18 -9.73
C LYS A 74 -10.44 6.50 -11.16
N ALA A 75 -9.66 5.64 -11.80
CA ALA A 75 -9.02 5.91 -13.07
C ALA A 75 -9.97 5.92 -14.28
N GLU A 76 -11.26 5.63 -14.11
CA GLU A 76 -12.21 5.50 -15.23
C GLU A 76 -12.36 6.78 -16.07
N VAL A 77 -12.18 7.96 -15.49
CA VAL A 77 -12.46 9.25 -16.18
C VAL A 77 -11.21 9.94 -16.72
N ALA A 78 -10.02 9.61 -16.20
CA ALA A 78 -8.76 10.26 -16.57
C ALA A 78 -8.02 9.50 -17.69
N PRO A 79 -7.18 10.20 -18.50
CA PRO A 79 -6.31 9.56 -19.47
C PRO A 79 -5.45 8.47 -18.79
N PRO A 80 -5.42 7.23 -19.30
CA PRO A 80 -4.67 6.13 -18.70
C PRO A 80 -3.21 6.45 -18.38
N LYS A 81 -2.47 7.00 -19.34
CA LYS A 81 -1.05 7.30 -19.16
C LYS A 81 -0.83 8.33 -18.06
N ALA A 82 -1.59 9.42 -18.08
CA ALA A 82 -1.53 10.47 -17.06
C ALA A 82 -1.89 9.93 -15.66
N THR A 83 -2.80 8.96 -15.57
CA THR A 83 -3.15 8.32 -14.29
C THR A 83 -1.98 7.52 -13.73
N ILE A 84 -1.30 6.74 -14.57
CA ILE A 84 -0.13 5.95 -14.16
C ILE A 84 1.01 6.89 -13.74
N GLU A 85 1.30 7.92 -14.52
CA GLU A 85 2.32 8.93 -14.18
C GLU A 85 2.02 9.60 -12.85
N LYS A 86 0.77 10.05 -12.65
CA LYS A 86 0.34 10.69 -11.40
C LYS A 86 0.52 9.75 -10.21
N LEU A 87 0.18 8.47 -10.35
CA LEU A 87 0.36 7.49 -9.28
C LEU A 87 1.83 7.40 -8.82
N PHE A 88 2.78 7.40 -9.75
CA PHE A 88 4.22 7.37 -9.41
C PHE A 88 4.68 8.66 -8.73
N PHE A 89 4.21 9.83 -9.20
CA PHE A 89 4.62 11.11 -8.61
C PHE A 89 3.95 11.39 -7.27
N ASP A 90 2.68 11.05 -7.08
CA ASP A 90 1.99 11.18 -5.79
C ASP A 90 2.66 10.31 -4.73
N LEU A 91 3.13 9.12 -5.11
CA LEU A 91 3.93 8.26 -4.25
C LEU A 91 5.23 8.96 -3.81
N ILE A 92 5.94 9.59 -4.75
CA ILE A 92 7.17 10.34 -4.43
C ILE A 92 6.87 11.56 -3.55
N GLU A 93 5.80 12.32 -3.82
CA GLU A 93 5.51 13.52 -3.05
C GLU A 93 5.07 13.21 -1.63
N SER A 94 4.34 12.12 -1.43
CA SER A 94 4.01 11.64 -0.09
C SER A 94 5.26 11.34 0.76
N THR A 95 6.46 11.25 0.14
CA THR A 95 7.76 10.97 0.81
C THR A 95 8.20 12.08 1.73
N SER A 96 7.88 13.33 1.46
CA SER A 96 8.33 14.45 2.30
C SER A 96 7.39 14.79 3.44
N GLU A 97 6.08 14.55 3.31
CA GLU A 97 5.10 15.24 4.17
C GLU A 97 4.87 14.58 5.53
N ARG A 98 5.33 13.34 5.74
CA ARG A 98 5.09 12.61 6.99
C ARG A 98 6.23 11.71 7.49
N GLY A 99 7.45 11.84 6.95
CA GLY A 99 8.48 10.83 7.21
C GLY A 99 8.01 9.39 6.91
N SER A 100 6.99 9.24 6.04
CA SER A 100 6.12 8.06 5.95
C SER A 100 6.27 7.26 4.66
N VAL A 101 7.13 7.65 3.71
CA VAL A 101 7.29 6.81 2.50
C VAL A 101 8.25 5.65 2.70
N GLY A 102 8.64 5.43 3.95
CA GLY A 102 9.10 4.12 4.37
C GLY A 102 8.01 3.12 4.79
N ASN A 103 6.75 3.54 4.85
CA ASN A 103 5.72 2.89 5.67
C ASN A 103 4.56 2.34 4.83
N CYS A 104 4.86 1.57 3.78
CA CYS A 104 3.84 0.70 3.20
C CYS A 104 3.64 -0.49 4.16
N LEU A 105 2.49 -0.51 4.87
CA LEU A 105 2.18 -1.60 5.80
C LEU A 105 2.14 -2.95 5.07
N ILE A 106 1.70 -2.95 3.81
CA ILE A 106 1.57 -4.13 2.95
C ILE A 106 2.95 -4.72 2.63
N SER A 107 3.90 -3.90 2.15
CA SER A 107 5.27 -4.37 1.86
C SER A 107 5.96 -4.88 3.13
N LYS A 108 5.71 -4.22 4.27
CA LYS A 108 6.24 -4.64 5.57
C LYS A 108 5.67 -5.98 6.01
N ALA A 109 4.36 -6.19 5.87
CA ALA A 109 3.72 -7.47 6.14
C ALA A 109 4.30 -8.59 5.25
N ALA A 110 4.50 -8.32 3.96
CA ALA A 110 5.12 -9.29 3.04
C ALA A 110 6.53 -9.70 3.48
N MET A 111 7.31 -8.77 4.06
CA MET A 111 8.66 -9.06 4.57
C MET A 111 8.68 -9.75 5.94
N GLU A 112 7.75 -9.42 6.85
CA GLU A 112 7.79 -9.89 8.24
C GLU A 112 7.03 -11.19 8.46
N ILE A 113 5.88 -11.36 7.81
CA ILE A 113 4.94 -12.46 8.06
C ILE A 113 4.47 -13.18 6.80
N GLY A 114 4.81 -12.66 5.62
CA GLY A 114 4.60 -13.33 4.34
C GLY A 114 5.34 -14.68 4.31
N GLY A 115 4.63 -15.73 3.92
CA GLY A 115 5.15 -17.11 3.93
C GLY A 115 5.25 -17.76 5.31
N VAL A 116 4.92 -17.04 6.39
CA VAL A 116 4.86 -17.57 7.76
C VAL A 116 3.41 -17.79 8.20
N ASP A 117 2.55 -16.81 7.96
CA ASP A 117 1.12 -16.89 8.24
C ASP A 117 0.33 -17.05 6.93
N GLU A 118 -0.27 -18.22 6.72
CA GLU A 118 -0.97 -18.57 5.48
C GLU A 118 -2.10 -17.59 5.14
N GLU A 119 -2.82 -17.13 6.16
CA GLU A 119 -3.98 -16.25 5.98
C GLU A 119 -3.57 -14.83 5.58
N ILE A 120 -2.56 -14.27 6.26
CA ILE A 120 -2.00 -12.96 5.86
C ILE A 120 -1.32 -13.07 4.49
N THR A 121 -0.66 -14.19 4.19
CA THR A 121 -0.04 -14.42 2.88
C THR A 121 -1.07 -14.42 1.76
N ALA A 122 -2.15 -15.19 1.90
CA ALA A 122 -3.23 -15.21 0.92
C ALA A 122 -3.89 -13.82 0.73
N TRP A 123 -4.03 -13.06 1.82
CA TRP A 123 -4.53 -11.68 1.75
C TRP A 123 -3.57 -10.76 0.97
N LEU A 124 -2.26 -10.87 1.22
CA LEU A 124 -1.25 -10.08 0.52
C LEU A 124 -1.25 -10.39 -0.98
N GLU A 125 -1.30 -11.67 -1.35
CA GLU A 125 -1.39 -12.12 -2.75
C GLU A 125 -2.61 -11.50 -3.45
N ALA A 126 -3.79 -11.57 -2.84
CA ALA A 126 -5.01 -10.98 -3.39
C ALA A 126 -4.91 -9.45 -3.58
N VAL A 127 -4.24 -8.75 -2.66
CA VAL A 127 -4.03 -7.30 -2.78
C VAL A 127 -3.07 -6.97 -3.92
N PHE A 128 -1.99 -7.74 -4.09
CA PHE A 128 -1.06 -7.58 -5.20
C PHE A 128 -1.70 -7.89 -6.55
N GLU A 129 -2.45 -8.99 -6.65
CA GLU A 129 -3.17 -9.37 -7.86
C GLU A 129 -4.22 -8.32 -8.26
N GLN A 130 -4.95 -7.76 -7.29
CA GLN A 130 -5.92 -6.69 -7.55
C GLN A 130 -5.23 -5.43 -8.10
N SER A 131 -4.12 -5.04 -7.48
CA SER A 131 -3.28 -3.92 -7.89
C SER A 131 -2.76 -4.09 -9.33
N GLU A 132 -2.20 -5.25 -9.65
CA GLU A 132 -1.71 -5.61 -10.98
C GLU A 132 -2.83 -5.62 -12.01
N SER A 133 -3.97 -6.23 -11.68
CA SER A 133 -5.14 -6.32 -12.56
C SER A 133 -5.71 -4.93 -12.91
N LEU A 134 -5.76 -4.01 -11.94
CA LEU A 134 -6.18 -2.63 -12.17
C LEU A 134 -5.21 -1.88 -13.09
N LEU A 135 -3.91 -2.05 -12.88
CA LEU A 135 -2.88 -1.41 -13.68
C LEU A 135 -2.86 -1.96 -15.12
N CYS A 136 -3.02 -3.28 -15.27
CA CYS A 136 -3.14 -3.96 -16.55
C CYS A 136 -4.31 -3.40 -17.37
N ARG A 137 -5.51 -3.29 -16.78
CA ARG A 137 -6.67 -2.67 -17.45
C ARG A 137 -6.42 -1.24 -17.90
N LEU A 138 -5.67 -0.46 -17.12
CA LEU A 138 -5.31 0.90 -17.54
C LEU A 138 -4.35 0.90 -18.72
N ILE A 139 -3.36 0.02 -18.71
CA ILE A 139 -2.39 -0.10 -19.80
C ILE A 139 -3.09 -0.56 -21.09
N GLU A 140 -3.96 -1.57 -21.01
CA GLU A 140 -4.79 -2.03 -22.13
C GLU A 140 -5.61 -0.89 -22.75
N ARG A 141 -6.28 -0.09 -21.91
CA ARG A 141 -7.05 1.06 -22.36
C ARG A 141 -6.18 2.14 -22.99
N GLY A 142 -4.99 2.40 -22.42
CA GLY A 142 -4.05 3.38 -22.96
C GLY A 142 -3.46 2.96 -24.30
N GLN A 143 -3.15 1.68 -24.47
CA GLN A 143 -2.70 1.12 -25.76
C GLN A 143 -3.81 1.18 -26.81
N ALA A 144 -5.04 0.80 -26.45
CA ALA A 144 -6.19 0.87 -27.36
C ALA A 144 -6.51 2.32 -27.80
N ALA A 145 -6.27 3.31 -26.94
CA ALA A 145 -6.42 4.72 -27.24
C ALA A 145 -5.22 5.35 -27.97
N GLY A 146 -4.11 4.62 -28.12
CA GLY A 146 -2.86 5.14 -28.70
C GLY A 146 -2.11 6.12 -27.78
N GLU A 147 -2.48 6.23 -26.51
CA GLU A 147 -1.80 7.07 -25.51
C GLU A 147 -0.53 6.42 -24.95
N ILE A 148 -0.51 5.09 -24.88
CA ILE A 148 0.64 4.27 -24.48
C ILE A 148 1.17 3.61 -25.76
N ALA A 149 2.35 4.03 -26.20
CA ALA A 149 2.93 3.58 -27.47
C ALA A 149 3.62 2.22 -27.37
N SER A 150 3.84 1.72 -26.16
CA SER A 150 4.58 0.47 -25.93
C SER A 150 3.96 -0.74 -26.64
N SER A 151 4.80 -1.55 -27.30
CA SER A 151 4.39 -2.83 -27.92
C SER A 151 4.36 -4.00 -26.92
N CYS A 152 4.95 -3.83 -25.73
CA CYS A 152 4.95 -4.88 -24.69
C CYS A 152 3.52 -5.29 -24.26
N PRO A 153 3.32 -6.56 -23.86
CA PRO A 153 2.05 -7.02 -23.32
C PRO A 153 1.62 -6.21 -22.08
N PRO A 154 0.34 -5.81 -21.97
CA PRO A 154 -0.16 -5.04 -20.83
C PRO A 154 0.15 -5.66 -19.47
N GLN A 155 0.06 -6.99 -19.38
CA GLN A 155 0.34 -7.72 -18.16
C GLN A 155 1.81 -7.57 -17.72
N GLU A 156 2.76 -7.68 -18.66
CA GLU A 156 4.19 -7.56 -18.36
C GLU A 156 4.54 -6.14 -17.90
N LEU A 157 3.97 -5.12 -18.55
CA LEU A 157 4.10 -3.73 -18.13
C LEU A 157 3.50 -3.51 -16.73
N ALA A 158 2.32 -4.08 -16.46
CA ALA A 158 1.67 -3.96 -15.15
C ALA A 158 2.54 -4.58 -14.05
N GLN A 159 3.06 -5.78 -14.27
CA GLN A 159 3.97 -6.46 -13.35
C GLN A 159 5.23 -5.64 -13.06
N PHE A 160 5.88 -5.17 -14.13
CA PHE A 160 7.09 -4.37 -14.02
C PHE A 160 6.85 -3.07 -13.22
N LEU A 161 5.79 -2.34 -13.55
CA LEU A 161 5.45 -1.09 -12.89
C LEU A 161 5.01 -1.31 -11.43
N ALA A 162 4.23 -2.34 -11.15
CA ALA A 162 3.79 -2.69 -9.79
C ALA A 162 5.00 -3.03 -8.90
N VAL A 163 5.90 -3.89 -9.36
CA VAL A 163 7.13 -4.25 -8.62
C VAL A 163 8.03 -3.02 -8.45
N THR A 164 8.12 -2.15 -9.46
CA THR A 164 8.89 -0.90 -9.35
C THR A 164 8.36 0.02 -8.25
N VAL A 165 7.03 0.17 -8.16
CA VAL A 165 6.39 0.95 -7.09
C VAL A 165 6.72 0.38 -5.70
N GLN A 166 6.66 -0.94 -5.54
CA GLN A 166 7.04 -1.59 -4.28
C GLN A 166 8.52 -1.36 -3.94
N GLY A 167 9.40 -1.48 -4.94
CA GLY A 167 10.81 -1.14 -4.79
C GLY A 167 11.01 0.30 -4.34
N MET A 168 10.34 1.26 -4.96
CA MET A 168 10.40 2.67 -4.57
C MET A 168 9.94 2.91 -3.12
N GLN A 169 8.86 2.26 -2.68
CA GLN A 169 8.36 2.33 -1.30
C GLN A 169 9.35 1.78 -0.28
N VAL A 170 9.98 0.64 -0.58
CA VAL A 170 11.03 0.09 0.29
C VAL A 170 12.24 1.02 0.32
N MET A 171 12.65 1.51 -0.85
CA MET A 171 13.84 2.35 -0.99
C MET A 171 13.67 3.73 -0.34
N ALA A 172 12.46 4.26 -0.27
CA ALA A 172 12.15 5.50 0.43
C ALA A 172 12.22 5.38 1.97
N ARG A 173 12.35 4.17 2.55
CA ARG A 173 12.76 3.98 3.95
C ARG A 173 14.19 4.45 4.20
N PHE A 174 15.03 4.33 3.19
CA PHE A 174 16.41 4.75 3.24
C PHE A 174 16.47 6.26 2.95
N LYS A 175 17.59 6.90 3.28
CA LYS A 175 17.85 8.32 2.95
C LYS A 175 18.11 8.53 1.45
N LEU A 176 17.34 7.88 0.58
CA LEU A 176 17.36 8.15 -0.83
C LEU A 176 16.71 9.51 -1.08
N ASP A 177 17.46 10.37 -1.77
CA ASP A 177 16.96 11.66 -2.22
C ASP A 177 15.76 11.46 -3.16
N LYS A 178 14.73 12.31 -3.02
CA LYS A 178 13.57 12.37 -3.91
C LYS A 178 13.99 12.41 -5.38
N GLU A 179 15.10 13.08 -5.69
CA GLU A 179 15.65 13.13 -7.05
C GLU A 179 15.94 11.74 -7.62
N LYS A 180 16.45 10.81 -6.80
CA LYS A 180 16.69 9.43 -7.23
C LYS A 180 15.39 8.67 -7.45
N LEU A 181 14.40 8.83 -6.57
CA LEU A 181 13.08 8.22 -6.76
C LEU A 181 12.38 8.75 -8.02
N ARG A 182 12.51 10.06 -8.30
CA ARG A 182 12.03 10.68 -9.56
C ARG A 182 12.74 10.11 -10.77
N ALA A 183 14.06 9.88 -10.71
CA ALA A 183 14.80 9.26 -11.80
C ALA A 183 14.35 7.81 -12.07
N ILE A 184 14.13 7.03 -11.01
CA ILE A 184 13.59 5.66 -11.11
C ILE A 184 12.19 5.70 -11.74
N ALA A 185 11.29 6.53 -11.23
CA ALA A 185 9.94 6.69 -11.77
C ALA A 185 9.96 7.08 -13.24
N LYS A 186 10.77 8.07 -13.64
CA LYS A 186 10.91 8.46 -15.06
C LYS A 186 11.38 7.31 -15.94
N THR A 187 12.35 6.53 -15.47
CA THR A 187 12.88 5.37 -16.21
C THR A 187 11.81 4.29 -16.38
N ALA A 188 11.04 4.03 -15.32
CA ALA A 188 9.95 3.07 -15.36
C ALA A 188 8.80 3.55 -16.27
N LEU A 189 8.40 4.81 -16.17
CA LEU A 189 7.33 5.37 -17.00
C LEU A 189 7.72 5.45 -18.48
N ALA A 190 9.02 5.55 -18.81
CA ALA A 190 9.49 5.50 -20.18
C ALA A 190 9.22 4.16 -20.87
N THR A 191 8.99 3.06 -20.11
CA THR A 191 8.60 1.78 -20.71
C THR A 191 7.19 1.82 -21.31
N LEU A 192 6.37 2.83 -20.97
CA LEU A 192 5.07 3.05 -21.63
C LEU A 192 5.20 3.56 -23.06
N ASP A 193 6.39 4.01 -23.47
CA ASP A 193 6.66 4.59 -24.79
C ASP A 193 7.61 3.73 -25.64
N GLN A 194 7.97 2.53 -25.19
CA GLN A 194 8.94 1.67 -25.88
C GLN A 194 8.32 0.94 -27.08
N THR A 195 8.69 1.38 -28.27
CA THR A 195 8.43 0.66 -29.52
C THR A 195 9.68 -0.13 -29.92
N ASP A 196 9.52 -1.34 -30.44
CA ASP A 196 10.60 -2.15 -31.04
C ASP A 196 11.37 -1.40 -32.15
#